data_AF-A0A5D0QYE9-F1
#
_entry.id   AF-A0A5D0QYE9-F1
#
_cell.length_a   1.000
_cell.length_b   1.000
_cell.length_c   1.000
_cell.angle_alpha   90.00
_cell.angle_beta   90.00
_cell.angle_gamma   90.00
#
_symmetry.space_group_name_H-M   'P 1'
#
loop_
_entity.id
_entity.type
_entity.pdbx_description
1 polymer ?
#
loop_
_entity_poly.entity_id
_entity_poly.type
_entity_poly.pdbx_seq_one_letter_code
_entity_poly.pdbx_strand_id
1 'polypeptide(L)'
;MEIGSFKISGHSTKREWAVYLFIATPISENGLKKIYVGKVGDNRDGCNPVISRVGNHFSHNKIHSQIRNRIGKTEDYNYEYFYCHFGEYELNQESRIKSRQKTNELERELNRIVQKKIDTNSYELLNPYKGNHISKSKRIERSELINESEKNLLERLCEKAL
;
A
#
# COMPACT_ATOMS: atom_id res chain seq x y z
N MET A 1 1.24 6.05 32.91
CA MET A 1 1.68 4.73 32.40
C MET A 1 0.42 3.99 31.99
N GLU A 2 0.39 3.46 30.77
CA GLU A 2 -0.81 2.85 30.20
C GLU A 2 -0.44 1.50 29.57
N ILE A 3 -1.37 0.54 29.59
CA ILE A 3 -1.21 -0.77 28.94
C ILE A 3 -2.12 -0.80 27.71
N GLY A 4 -1.53 -1.06 26.54
CA GLY A 4 -2.25 -1.20 25.27
C GLY A 4 -2.01 -2.56 24.64
N SER A 5 -2.87 -2.94 23.68
CA SER A 5 -2.68 -4.14 22.87
C SER A 5 -3.21 -3.93 21.45
N PHE A 6 -2.68 -4.68 20.49
CA PHE A 6 -3.17 -4.72 19.13
C PHE A 6 -3.01 -6.14 18.57
N LYS A 7 -3.77 -6.47 17.52
CA LYS A 7 -3.77 -7.81 16.92
C LYS A 7 -3.09 -7.79 15.56
N ILE A 8 -2.27 -8.80 15.31
CA ILE A 8 -1.64 -9.06 14.01
C ILE A 8 -2.16 -10.39 13.49
N SER A 9 -2.62 -10.41 12.24
CA SER A 9 -3.06 -11.65 11.60
C SER A 9 -1.86 -12.51 11.19
N GLY A 10 -1.94 -13.83 11.38
CA GLY A 10 -0.96 -14.77 10.83
C GLY A 10 -0.79 -14.63 9.31
N HIS A 11 -1.83 -14.22 8.57
CA HIS A 11 -1.71 -13.97 7.14
C HIS A 11 -0.72 -12.83 6.79
N SER A 12 -0.53 -11.87 7.70
CA SER A 12 0.42 -10.78 7.52
C SER A 12 1.87 -11.21 7.77
N THR A 13 2.09 -12.40 8.33
CA THR A 13 3.44 -12.91 8.58
C THR A 13 4.08 -13.55 7.34
N LYS A 14 3.32 -13.73 6.25
CA LYS A 14 3.83 -14.29 5.00
C LYS A 14 4.91 -13.42 4.37
N ARG A 15 5.91 -14.07 3.77
CA ARG A 15 7.00 -13.44 3.03
C ARG A 15 6.64 -13.36 1.54
N GLU A 16 5.66 -12.54 1.21
CA GLU A 16 5.12 -12.37 -0.14
C GLU A 16 5.12 -10.89 -0.56
N TRP A 17 5.27 -10.65 -1.86
CA TRP A 17 5.06 -9.32 -2.45
C TRP A 17 3.61 -8.92 -2.26
N ALA A 18 3.37 -7.67 -1.89
CA ALA A 18 2.02 -7.18 -1.67
C ALA A 18 1.87 -5.72 -2.09
N VAL A 19 0.64 -5.36 -2.42
CA VAL A 19 0.19 -3.96 -2.41
C VAL A 19 -0.84 -3.78 -1.31
N TYR A 20 -0.99 -2.54 -0.85
CA TYR A 20 -1.81 -2.25 0.31
C TYR A 20 -2.46 -0.87 0.25
N LEU A 21 -3.55 -0.75 1.00
CA LEU A 21 -4.18 0.48 1.42
C LEU A 21 -4.00 0.63 2.92
N PHE A 22 -3.43 1.75 3.32
CA PHE A 22 -3.38 2.18 4.70
C PHE A 22 -4.43 3.27 4.88
N ILE A 23 -5.35 3.05 5.82
CA ILE A 23 -6.44 3.97 6.13
C ILE A 23 -6.20 4.53 7.52
N ALA A 24 -6.19 5.86 7.65
CA ALA A 24 -6.18 6.57 8.92
C ALA A 24 -7.52 7.28 9.10
N THR A 25 -8.31 6.81 10.04
CA THR A 25 -9.63 7.36 10.39
C THR A 25 -9.46 8.28 11.59
N PRO A 26 -9.77 9.58 11.49
CA PRO A 26 -9.72 10.49 12.63
C PRO A 26 -10.57 9.97 13.80
N ILE A 27 -10.08 10.15 15.03
CA ILE A 27 -10.87 9.85 16.23
C ILE A 27 -11.98 10.89 16.41
N SER A 28 -11.75 12.13 15.99
CA SER A 28 -12.77 13.17 15.96
C SER A 28 -13.67 13.04 14.73
N GLU A 29 -14.97 13.33 14.88
CA GLU A 29 -15.97 13.14 13.81
C GLU A 29 -15.82 14.13 12.64
N ASN A 30 -14.98 15.16 12.76
CA ASN A 30 -14.90 16.28 11.82
C ASN A 30 -13.68 16.25 10.88
N GLY A 31 -13.13 15.07 10.59
CA GLY A 31 -11.93 14.93 9.74
C GLY A 31 -12.11 13.99 8.55
N LEU A 32 -11.36 14.26 7.47
CA LEU A 32 -11.26 13.32 6.34
C LEU A 32 -10.47 12.07 6.74
N LYS A 33 -10.94 10.92 6.30
CA LYS A 33 -10.15 9.69 6.35
C LYS A 33 -8.97 9.81 5.39
N LYS A 34 -7.77 9.48 5.85
CA LYS A 34 -6.57 9.58 5.01
C LYS A 34 -6.21 8.22 4.46
N ILE A 35 -5.95 8.18 3.15
CA ILE A 35 -5.60 6.95 2.44
C ILE A 35 -4.18 7.06 1.94
N TYR A 36 -3.40 6.01 2.12
CA TYR A 36 -2.11 5.83 1.47
C TYR A 36 -2.07 4.51 0.72
N VAL A 37 -1.72 4.57 -0.56
CA VAL A 37 -1.52 3.39 -1.39
C VAL A 37 -0.04 3.04 -1.37
N GLY A 38 0.33 1.80 -1.13
CA GLY A 38 1.72 1.42 -1.21
C GLY A 38 1.95 -0.02 -1.61
N LYS A 39 3.23 -0.38 -1.62
CA LYS A 39 3.69 -1.75 -1.87
C LYS A 39 4.77 -2.19 -0.91
N VAL A 40 4.87 -3.49 -0.76
CA VAL A 40 5.93 -4.19 -0.05
C VAL A 40 6.52 -5.26 -0.92
N GLY A 41 7.79 -5.53 -0.70
CA GLY A 41 8.63 -6.20 -1.68
C GLY A 41 10.05 -5.72 -1.55
N ASP A 42 11.02 -6.52 -2.00
CA ASP A 42 12.42 -6.07 -2.13
C ASP A 42 13.15 -5.77 -0.80
N ASN A 43 12.63 -6.25 0.33
CA ASN A 43 13.29 -6.09 1.63
C ASN A 43 14.57 -6.95 1.70
N ARG A 44 15.57 -6.49 2.48
CA ARG A 44 16.74 -7.31 2.85
C ARG A 44 16.27 -8.59 3.58
N ASP A 45 17.07 -9.65 3.48
CA ASP A 45 16.78 -10.91 4.15
C ASP A 45 16.48 -10.70 5.64
N GLY A 46 15.39 -11.29 6.13
CA GLY A 46 15.00 -11.28 7.54
C GLY A 46 13.81 -10.39 7.94
N CYS A 47 13.33 -9.48 7.09
CA CYS A 47 12.18 -8.62 7.44
C CYS A 47 10.85 -9.18 6.93
N ASN A 48 9.80 -9.15 7.79
CA ASN A 48 8.43 -9.39 7.34
C ASN A 48 7.94 -8.24 6.45
N PRO A 49 7.47 -8.49 5.21
CA PRO A 49 7.13 -7.43 4.25
C PRO A 49 6.08 -6.43 4.76
N VAL A 50 4.95 -6.96 5.22
CA VAL A 50 3.77 -6.17 5.62
C VAL A 50 4.00 -5.51 6.97
N ILE A 51 4.34 -6.28 8.01
CA ILE A 51 4.48 -5.81 9.39
C ILE A 51 5.61 -4.78 9.49
N SER A 52 6.78 -5.04 8.89
CA SER A 52 7.87 -4.07 8.92
C SER A 52 7.50 -2.77 8.20
N ARG A 53 6.70 -2.84 7.13
CA ARG A 53 6.23 -1.63 6.44
C ARG A 53 5.23 -0.84 7.27
N VAL A 54 4.33 -1.50 7.98
CA VAL A 54 3.40 -0.86 8.93
C VAL A 54 4.20 -0.12 9.99
N GLY A 55 5.19 -0.77 10.62
CA GLY A 55 6.05 -0.14 11.61
C GLY A 55 6.81 1.08 11.06
N ASN A 56 7.28 1.02 9.81
CA ASN A 56 7.97 2.15 9.18
C ASN A 56 7.10 3.40 9.08
N HIS A 57 5.80 3.27 8.79
CA HIS A 57 4.88 4.41 8.71
C HIS A 57 4.78 5.20 10.01
N PHE A 58 4.99 4.53 11.15
CA PHE A 58 4.94 5.11 12.50
C PHE A 58 6.32 5.41 13.10
N SER A 59 7.41 5.09 12.39
CA SER A 59 8.76 5.36 12.89
C SER A 59 8.96 6.86 13.15
N HIS A 60 9.83 7.23 14.09
CA HIS A 60 10.28 8.63 14.22
C HIS A 60 11.37 9.00 13.22
N ASN A 61 11.90 8.02 12.48
CA ASN A 61 12.85 8.27 11.40
C ASN A 61 12.13 8.77 10.14
N LYS A 62 12.19 10.09 9.90
CA LYS A 62 11.55 10.78 8.78
C LYS A 62 11.81 10.16 7.40
N ILE A 63 12.90 9.42 7.21
CA ILE A 63 13.20 8.76 5.94
C ILE A 63 12.19 7.63 5.64
N HIS A 64 11.72 6.93 6.68
CA HIS A 64 10.87 5.75 6.53
C HIS A 64 9.38 6.04 6.76
N SER A 65 9.06 7.13 7.45
CA SER A 65 7.70 7.44 7.94
C SER A 65 6.84 8.21 6.96
N GLN A 66 6.53 7.58 5.84
CA GLN A 66 5.82 8.21 4.72
C GLN A 66 4.47 8.81 5.15
N ILE A 67 3.75 8.13 6.04
CA ILE A 67 2.44 8.57 6.54
C ILE A 67 2.60 9.57 7.68
N ARG A 68 3.38 9.26 8.73
CA ARG A 68 3.65 10.20 9.84
C ARG A 68 4.16 11.56 9.38
N ASN A 69 4.88 11.63 8.25
CA ASN A 69 5.33 12.91 7.70
C ASN A 69 4.20 13.75 7.08
N ARG A 70 3.05 13.14 6.76
CA ARG A 70 1.90 13.78 6.09
C ARG A 70 0.68 13.93 7.00
N ILE A 71 0.59 13.12 8.03
CA ILE A 71 -0.44 13.23 9.06
C ILE A 71 0.15 13.95 10.28
N GLY A 72 -0.68 14.69 11.00
CA GLY A 72 -0.25 15.45 12.16
C GLY A 72 0.08 14.54 13.34
N LYS A 73 -0.55 14.78 14.48
CA LYS A 73 -0.49 13.87 15.62
C LYS A 73 -1.05 12.51 15.24
N THR A 74 -0.21 11.48 15.26
CA THR A 74 -0.59 10.13 14.83
C THR A 74 -1.57 9.49 15.82
N GLU A 75 -1.54 9.91 17.07
CA GLU A 75 -2.45 9.50 18.13
C GLU A 75 -3.90 9.96 17.92
N ASP A 76 -4.15 10.92 17.01
CA ASP A 76 -5.50 11.43 16.72
C ASP A 76 -6.26 10.56 15.69
N TYR A 77 -5.72 9.40 15.32
CA TYR A 77 -6.27 8.53 14.28
C TYR A 77 -6.28 7.05 14.70
N ASN A 78 -7.30 6.33 14.25
CA ASN A 78 -7.33 4.87 14.17
C ASN A 78 -6.79 4.40 12.82
N TYR A 79 -6.12 3.25 12.80
CA TYR A 79 -5.42 2.77 11.60
C TYR A 79 -5.84 1.39 11.18
N GLU A 80 -6.11 1.23 9.89
CA GLU A 80 -6.39 -0.05 9.27
C GLU A 80 -5.47 -0.28 8.06
N TYR A 81 -5.10 -1.54 7.87
CA TYR A 81 -4.16 -1.94 6.82
C TYR A 81 -4.74 -3.08 6.01
N PHE A 82 -5.17 -2.77 4.80
CA PHE A 82 -5.72 -3.73 3.86
C PHE A 82 -4.65 -4.07 2.84
N TYR A 83 -4.42 -5.36 2.58
CA TYR A 83 -3.39 -5.81 1.64
C TYR A 83 -3.81 -7.09 0.93
N CYS A 84 -3.22 -7.32 -0.23
CA CYS A 84 -3.25 -8.61 -0.91
C CYS A 84 -1.87 -8.97 -1.44
N HIS A 85 -1.57 -10.27 -1.40
CA HIS A 85 -0.29 -10.83 -1.81
C HIS A 85 -0.35 -11.29 -3.27
N PHE A 86 0.77 -11.17 -4.00
CA PHE A 86 0.86 -11.44 -5.44
C PHE A 86 2.02 -12.36 -5.83
N GLY A 87 2.65 -13.02 -4.85
CA GLY A 87 3.68 -14.01 -5.10
C GLY A 87 4.77 -14.00 -4.05
N GLU A 88 5.52 -15.09 -4.00
CA GLU A 88 6.61 -15.28 -3.05
C GLU A 88 7.83 -14.41 -3.37
N TYR A 89 8.68 -14.21 -2.37
CA TYR A 89 9.97 -13.55 -2.55
C TYR A 89 10.92 -14.47 -3.32
N GLU A 90 11.30 -14.06 -4.53
CA GLU A 90 12.29 -14.77 -5.32
C GLU A 90 13.72 -14.36 -4.93
N LEU A 91 14.59 -15.35 -4.73
CA LEU A 91 16.00 -15.16 -4.36
C LEU A 91 16.87 -14.80 -5.57
N ASN A 92 16.50 -15.26 -6.76
CA ASN A 92 17.19 -14.91 -8.01
C ASN A 92 16.95 -13.44 -8.36
N GLN A 93 18.02 -12.73 -8.73
CA GLN A 93 17.99 -11.31 -9.05
C GLN A 93 17.08 -10.95 -10.24
N GLU A 94 17.11 -11.72 -11.33
CA GLU A 94 16.30 -11.44 -12.52
C GLU A 94 14.81 -11.56 -12.23
N SER A 95 14.44 -12.67 -11.58
CA SER A 95 13.11 -12.91 -11.05
C SER A 95 12.64 -11.80 -10.12
N ARG A 96 13.48 -11.40 -9.17
CA ARG A 96 13.20 -10.32 -8.23
C ARG A 96 12.94 -9.00 -8.95
N ILE A 97 13.67 -8.70 -10.03
CA ILE A 97 13.44 -7.51 -10.85
C ILE A 97 12.07 -7.58 -11.52
N LYS A 98 11.68 -8.72 -12.10
CA LYS A 98 10.36 -8.92 -12.73
C LYS A 98 9.23 -8.75 -11.72
N SER A 99 9.31 -9.41 -10.57
CA SER A 99 8.31 -9.32 -9.50
C SER A 99 8.19 -7.90 -8.94
N ARG A 100 9.31 -7.18 -8.85
CA ARG A 100 9.31 -5.75 -8.49
C ARG A 100 8.61 -4.89 -9.53
N GLN A 101 8.89 -5.09 -10.81
CA GLN A 101 8.25 -4.33 -11.89
C GLN A 101 6.74 -4.57 -11.93
N LYS A 102 6.31 -5.83 -11.79
CA LYS A 102 4.90 -6.21 -11.68
C LYS A 102 4.23 -5.56 -10.46
N THR A 103 4.85 -5.66 -9.28
CA THR A 103 4.32 -5.04 -8.05
C THR A 103 4.22 -3.51 -8.16
N ASN A 104 5.16 -2.86 -8.86
CA ASN A 104 5.05 -1.43 -9.14
C ASN A 104 3.83 -1.10 -10.01
N GLU A 105 3.48 -1.94 -10.97
CA GLU A 105 2.28 -1.71 -11.80
C GLU A 105 0.99 -2.01 -11.03
N LEU A 106 0.97 -3.05 -10.18
CA LEU A 106 -0.13 -3.32 -9.25
C LEU A 106 -0.39 -2.11 -8.32
N GLU A 107 0.66 -1.49 -7.77
CA GLU A 107 0.54 -0.29 -6.93
C GLU A 107 -0.05 0.89 -7.71
N ARG A 108 0.41 1.12 -8.95
CA ARG A 108 -0.11 2.20 -9.80
C ARG A 108 -1.59 1.96 -10.13
N GLU A 109 -1.95 0.73 -10.46
CA GLU A 109 -3.33 0.40 -10.80
C GLU A 109 -4.25 0.52 -9.59
N LEU A 110 -3.85 0.01 -8.44
CA LEU A 110 -4.58 0.22 -7.18
C LEU A 110 -4.78 1.71 -6.88
N ASN A 111 -3.74 2.53 -7.09
CA ASN A 111 -3.84 3.96 -6.90
C ASN A 111 -4.84 4.63 -7.85
N ARG A 112 -4.88 4.22 -9.12
CA ARG A 112 -5.89 4.69 -10.09
C ARG A 112 -7.30 4.27 -9.68
N ILE A 113 -7.48 3.04 -9.21
CA ILE A 113 -8.75 2.51 -8.72
C ILE A 113 -9.25 3.36 -7.54
N VAL A 114 -8.39 3.60 -6.55
CA VAL A 114 -8.72 4.45 -5.40
C VAL A 114 -9.11 5.85 -5.84
N GLN A 115 -8.32 6.50 -6.70
CA GLN A 115 -8.62 7.85 -7.21
C GLN A 115 -9.98 7.94 -7.91
N LYS A 116 -10.46 6.87 -8.55
CA LYS A 116 -11.77 6.82 -9.20
C LYS A 116 -12.92 6.58 -8.21
N LYS A 117 -12.66 5.88 -7.10
CA LYS A 117 -13.70 5.40 -6.17
C LYS A 117 -13.91 6.29 -4.94
N ILE A 118 -12.89 7.04 -4.53
CA ILE A 118 -13.01 7.85 -3.31
C ILE A 118 -13.91 9.07 -3.51
N ASP A 119 -14.74 9.36 -2.52
CA ASP A 119 -15.39 10.65 -2.36
C ASP A 119 -14.41 11.62 -1.67
N THR A 120 -14.01 12.68 -2.37
CA THR A 120 -13.04 13.66 -1.85
C THR A 120 -13.57 14.50 -0.69
N ASN A 121 -14.89 14.47 -0.43
CA ASN A 121 -15.48 15.10 0.76
C ASN A 121 -15.35 14.22 2.02
N SER A 122 -15.05 12.92 1.85
CA SER A 122 -14.90 11.95 2.93
C SER A 122 -13.46 11.45 3.08
N TYR A 123 -12.68 11.48 2.00
CA TYR A 123 -11.36 10.87 1.92
C TYR A 123 -10.30 11.82 1.32
N GLU A 124 -9.10 11.78 1.89
CA GLU A 124 -7.89 12.41 1.35
C GLU A 124 -6.90 11.32 0.92
N LEU A 125 -6.64 11.18 -0.38
CA LEU A 125 -5.55 10.33 -0.87
C LEU A 125 -4.22 11.07 -0.74
N LEU A 126 -3.35 10.58 0.14
CA LEU A 126 -2.09 11.24 0.46
C LEU A 126 -1.10 11.22 -0.69
N ASN A 127 -1.11 10.18 -1.54
CA ASN A 127 -0.13 9.97 -2.61
C ASN A 127 -0.79 9.69 -3.97
N PRO A 128 -1.55 10.65 -4.54
CA PRO A 128 -2.22 10.44 -5.81
C PRO A 128 -1.21 10.19 -6.93
N TYR A 129 -1.48 9.18 -7.76
CA TYR A 129 -0.67 8.87 -8.93
C TYR A 129 -0.90 9.93 -10.01
N LYS A 130 0.13 10.72 -10.31
CA LYS A 130 0.04 11.87 -11.22
C LYS A 130 0.11 11.54 -12.71
N GLY A 131 0.58 10.34 -13.08
CA GLY A 131 0.74 9.93 -14.48
C GLY A 131 1.78 10.77 -15.25
N ASN A 132 2.95 10.20 -15.50
CA ASN A 132 3.90 10.81 -16.43
C ASN A 132 3.65 10.33 -17.86
N HIS A 133 3.93 11.17 -18.86
CA HIS A 133 3.92 10.74 -20.25
C HIS A 133 4.96 9.62 -20.45
N ILE A 134 4.53 8.50 -21.04
CA ILE A 134 5.37 7.35 -21.34
C ILE A 134 5.23 6.99 -22.82
N SER A 135 6.28 6.40 -23.40
CA SER A 135 6.23 5.94 -24.79
C SER A 135 5.16 4.86 -24.98
N LYS A 136 4.64 4.75 -26.21
CA LYS A 136 3.66 3.72 -26.58
C LYS A 136 4.18 2.32 -26.27
N SER A 137 5.43 2.03 -26.60
CA SER A 137 6.09 0.76 -26.29
C SER A 137 6.10 0.47 -24.78
N LYS A 138 6.44 1.46 -23.94
CA LYS A 138 6.44 1.28 -22.48
C LYS A 138 5.04 1.06 -21.92
N ARG A 139 4.02 1.66 -22.54
CA ARG A 139 2.62 1.45 -22.17
C ARG A 139 2.17 0.01 -22.44
N ILE A 140 2.54 -0.54 -23.61
CA ILE A 140 2.24 -1.93 -23.98
C ILE A 140 2.94 -2.89 -23.01
N GLU A 141 4.24 -2.72 -22.79
CA GLU A 141 5.01 -3.53 -21.84
C GLU A 141 4.36 -3.55 -20.45
N ARG A 142 3.90 -2.38 -19.95
CA ARG A 142 3.24 -2.30 -18.65
C ARG A 142 1.88 -3.00 -18.62
N SER A 143 1.10 -2.93 -19.71
CA SER A 143 -0.20 -3.60 -19.76
C SER A 143 -0.11 -5.12 -19.71
N GLU A 144 1.05 -5.68 -20.04
CA GLU A 144 1.31 -7.12 -20.01
C GLU A 144 1.78 -7.61 -18.62
N LEU A 145 2.16 -6.70 -17.72
CA LEU A 145 2.68 -7.05 -16.39
C LEU A 145 1.62 -7.59 -15.43
N ILE A 146 0.36 -7.16 -15.60
CA ILE A 146 -0.75 -7.51 -14.71
C ILE A 146 -1.92 -8.03 -15.53
N ASN A 147 -2.60 -9.05 -15.01
CA ASN A 147 -3.75 -9.67 -15.67
C ASN A 147 -5.09 -9.19 -15.07
N GLU A 148 -6.20 -9.55 -15.72
CA GLU A 148 -7.54 -9.16 -15.29
C GLU A 148 -7.93 -9.72 -13.91
N SER A 149 -7.49 -10.94 -13.55
CA SER A 149 -7.74 -11.51 -12.23
C SER A 149 -7.10 -10.66 -11.13
N GLU A 150 -5.90 -10.14 -11.37
CA GLU A 150 -5.20 -9.28 -10.44
C GLU A 150 -5.88 -7.92 -10.30
N LYS A 151 -6.33 -7.33 -11.41
CA LYS A 151 -7.12 -6.08 -11.39
C LYS A 151 -8.40 -6.25 -10.58
N ASN A 152 -9.13 -7.36 -10.78
CA ASN A 152 -10.33 -7.67 -10.00
C ASN A 152 -10.02 -7.83 -8.50
N LEU A 153 -8.85 -8.40 -8.15
CA LEU A 153 -8.43 -8.50 -6.76
C LEU A 153 -8.14 -7.11 -6.16
N LEU A 154 -7.55 -6.18 -6.92
CA LEU A 154 -7.33 -4.80 -6.50
C LEU A 154 -8.64 -4.03 -6.30
N GLU A 155 -9.63 -4.24 -7.18
CA GLU A 155 -10.98 -3.68 -7.02
C GLU A 155 -11.63 -4.14 -5.71
N ARG A 156 -11.59 -5.45 -5.43
CA ARG A 156 -12.11 -6.03 -4.18
C ARG A 156 -11.35 -5.55 -2.94
N LEU A 157 -10.03 -5.35 -3.06
CA LEU A 157 -9.22 -4.77 -1.99
C LEU A 157 -9.70 -3.34 -1.68
N CYS A 158 -9.93 -2.54 -2.72
CA CYS A 158 -10.41 -1.17 -2.59
C CYS A 158 -11.80 -1.14 -1.95
N GLU A 159 -12.74 -1.97 -2.42
CA GLU A 159 -14.10 -2.09 -1.86
C GLU A 159 -14.13 -2.51 -0.40
N LYS A 160 -13.15 -3.32 0.03
CA LYS A 160 -13.06 -3.74 1.43
C LYS A 160 -12.53 -2.63 2.33
N ALA A 161 -11.78 -1.68 1.78
CA ALA A 161 -11.09 -0.63 2.54
C ALA A 161 -11.85 0.70 2.60
N LEU A 162 -12.67 1.01 1.59
CA LEU A 162 -13.44 2.25 1.45
C LEU A 162 -14.86 2.11 1.99
#